data_AF-A0A6M0F2W1-F1
#
_entry.id   AF-A0A6M0F2W1-F1
#
_cell.length_a   1.000
_cell.length_b   1.000
_cell.length_c   1.000
_cell.angle_alpha   90.00
_cell.angle_beta   90.00
_cell.angle_gamma   90.00
#
_symmetry.space_group_name_H-M   'P 1'
#
loop_
_entity.id
_entity.type
_entity.pdbx_description
1 polymer ?
#
loop_
_entity_poly.entity_id
_entity_poly.type
_entity_poly.pdbx_seq_one_letter_code
_entity_poly.pdbx_strand_id
1 'polypeptide(L)'
;MNQHAEEIYKGLVKSGAIGSLKRDILLEAAVDVDYIVHIYSRIKTFSFEATSHTVDLTFQVVKDLCTKGLCNYAMWGDGPDSIERLQIADSQLYREISDYESLIFNRFLVTTELGDQWVLRYQTMIKEL
;
A
#
# COMPACT_ATOMS: atom_id res chain seq x y z
N MET A 1 5.49 8.28 -18.00
CA MET A 1 4.59 7.18 -17.59
C MET A 1 4.33 6.31 -18.80
N ASN A 2 4.60 5.01 -18.69
CA ASN A 2 4.49 4.05 -19.81
C ASN A 2 3.00 3.76 -20.06
N GLN A 3 2.47 4.01 -21.27
CA GLN A 3 1.04 3.85 -21.61
C GLN A 3 0.51 2.45 -21.25
N HIS A 4 1.37 1.44 -21.38
CA HIS A 4 1.05 0.06 -21.04
C HIS A 4 0.76 -0.16 -19.53
N ALA A 5 1.53 0.49 -18.66
CA ALA A 5 1.33 0.38 -17.21
C ALA A 5 0.01 1.04 -16.77
N GLU A 6 -0.38 2.13 -17.45
CA GLU A 6 -1.64 2.81 -17.19
C GLU A 6 -2.86 1.97 -17.63
N GLU A 7 -2.74 1.23 -18.73
CA GLU A 7 -3.77 0.29 -19.19
C GLU A 7 -3.94 -0.92 -18.25
N ILE A 8 -2.83 -1.49 -17.78
CA ILE A 8 -2.85 -2.57 -16.78
C ILE A 8 -3.48 -2.08 -15.48
N TYR A 9 -3.08 -0.90 -14.98
CA TYR A 9 -3.67 -0.30 -13.78
C TYR A 9 -5.17 -0.08 -13.95
N LYS A 10 -5.60 0.52 -15.06
CA LYS A 10 -7.03 0.72 -15.36
C LYS A 10 -7.79 -0.59 -15.47
N GLY A 11 -7.19 -1.63 -16.05
CA GLY A 11 -7.76 -2.98 -16.14
C GLY A 11 -7.97 -3.60 -14.76
N LEU A 12 -6.96 -3.50 -13.90
CA LEU A 12 -7.00 -4.01 -12.53
C LEU A 12 -7.95 -3.20 -11.61
N VAL A 13 -8.12 -1.89 -11.86
CA VAL A 13 -9.16 -1.08 -11.19
C VAL A 13 -10.56 -1.50 -11.64
N LYS A 14 -10.76 -1.70 -12.95
CA LYS A 14 -12.06 -2.11 -13.52
C LYS A 14 -12.49 -3.52 -13.13
N SER A 15 -11.55 -4.46 -12.97
CA SER A 15 -11.85 -5.82 -12.53
C SER A 15 -12.18 -5.93 -11.04
N GLY A 16 -12.16 -4.81 -10.30
CA GLY A 16 -12.33 -4.79 -8.85
C GLY A 16 -11.09 -5.27 -8.09
N ALA A 17 -10.08 -5.83 -8.77
CA ALA A 17 -8.88 -6.40 -8.16
C ALA A 17 -8.08 -5.37 -7.36
N ILE A 18 -7.88 -4.14 -7.88
CA ILE A 18 -7.21 -3.07 -7.12
C ILE A 18 -8.11 -2.49 -6.03
N GLY A 19 -9.44 -2.52 -6.20
CA GLY A 19 -10.37 -2.07 -5.17
C GLY A 19 -10.38 -3.02 -3.96
N SER A 20 -10.46 -4.32 -4.22
CA SER A 20 -10.31 -5.37 -3.21
C SER A 20 -8.89 -5.42 -2.64
N LEU A 21 -7.88 -5.09 -3.45
CA LEU A 21 -6.50 -5.00 -2.97
C LEU A 21 -6.34 -3.79 -2.04
N LYS A 22 -6.72 -2.57 -2.42
CA LYS A 22 -6.70 -1.37 -1.53
C LYS A 22 -7.45 -1.60 -0.22
N ARG A 23 -8.52 -2.39 -0.26
CA ARG A 23 -9.30 -2.84 0.90
C ARG A 23 -8.55 -3.79 1.81
N ASP A 24 -8.10 -4.93 1.26
CA ASP A 24 -7.27 -5.88 1.99
C ASP A 24 -6.07 -5.15 2.56
N ILE A 25 -5.58 -4.16 1.82
CA ILE A 25 -4.45 -3.37 2.19
C ILE A 25 -4.70 -2.45 3.38
N LEU A 26 -5.85 -1.77 3.41
CA LEU A 26 -6.24 -0.96 4.58
C LEU A 26 -6.49 -1.83 5.82
N LEU A 27 -7.04 -3.03 5.63
CA LEU A 27 -7.26 -3.98 6.73
C LEU A 27 -5.95 -4.48 7.30
N GLU A 28 -4.98 -4.82 6.45
CA GLU A 28 -3.67 -5.26 6.90
C GLU A 28 -2.83 -4.09 7.48
N ALA A 29 -2.92 -2.87 6.93
CA ALA A 29 -2.27 -1.66 7.48
C ALA A 29 -2.78 -1.29 8.89
N ALA A 30 -4.03 -1.65 9.21
CA ALA A 30 -4.59 -1.47 10.54
C ALA A 30 -4.07 -2.52 11.55
N VAL A 31 -3.46 -3.60 11.07
CA VAL A 31 -3.13 -4.79 11.87
C VAL A 31 -1.63 -5.09 11.91
N ASP A 32 -0.84 -4.59 10.96
CA ASP A 32 0.55 -5.04 10.77
C ASP A 32 1.56 -3.93 10.47
N VAL A 33 2.76 -4.12 11.00
CA VAL A 33 3.93 -3.25 10.86
C VAL A 33 4.64 -3.52 9.53
N ASP A 34 4.58 -4.72 8.95
CA ASP A 34 5.45 -5.07 7.81
C ASP A 34 4.82 -4.78 6.43
N TYR A 35 4.28 -3.58 6.27
CA TYR A 35 3.12 -3.39 5.42
C TYR A 35 3.39 -3.22 3.90
N ILE A 36 4.39 -2.44 3.50
CA ILE A 36 4.69 -2.19 2.07
C ILE A 36 5.16 -3.45 1.36
N VAL A 37 5.85 -4.35 2.07
CA VAL A 37 6.24 -5.69 1.60
C VAL A 37 5.03 -6.47 1.09
N HIS A 38 3.97 -6.46 1.89
CA HIS A 38 2.81 -7.29 1.65
C HIS A 38 2.10 -6.83 0.37
N ILE A 39 1.98 -5.51 0.19
CA ILE A 39 1.48 -4.92 -1.07
C ILE A 39 2.32 -5.37 -2.26
N TYR A 40 3.65 -5.21 -2.17
CA TYR A 40 4.57 -5.58 -3.24
C TYR A 40 4.48 -7.07 -3.59
N SER A 41 4.59 -7.94 -2.60
CA SER A 41 4.58 -9.40 -2.76
C SER A 41 3.25 -9.90 -3.31
N ARG A 42 2.13 -9.31 -2.86
CA ARG A 42 0.80 -9.67 -3.33
C ARG A 42 0.60 -9.27 -4.78
N ILE A 43 1.00 -8.06 -5.17
CA ILE A 43 0.97 -7.64 -6.58
C ILE A 43 1.87 -8.54 -7.43
N LYS A 44 3.12 -8.80 -7.00
CA LYS A 44 4.07 -9.69 -7.69
C LYS A 44 3.50 -11.09 -7.94
N THR A 45 2.66 -11.59 -7.02
CA THR A 45 2.01 -12.89 -7.14
C THR A 45 0.81 -12.87 -8.11
N PHE A 46 0.09 -11.74 -8.20
CA PHE A 46 -1.08 -11.58 -9.07
C PHE A 46 -0.76 -11.12 -10.50
N SER A 47 0.37 -10.44 -10.72
CA SER A 47 0.82 -10.03 -12.05
C SER A 47 2.01 -10.87 -12.51
N PHE A 48 2.02 -11.28 -13.78
CA PHE A 48 3.16 -11.94 -14.43
C PHE A 48 4.49 -11.19 -14.15
N GLU A 49 5.59 -11.94 -14.04
CA GLU A 49 6.94 -11.69 -13.46
C GLU A 49 7.73 -10.42 -13.88
N ALA A 50 7.10 -9.34 -14.33
CA ALA A 50 7.78 -8.07 -14.61
C ALA A 50 7.96 -7.25 -13.31
N THR A 51 9.12 -7.40 -12.67
CA THR A 51 9.52 -6.66 -11.45
C THR A 51 9.26 -5.15 -11.54
N SER A 52 9.52 -4.52 -12.69
CA SER A 52 9.30 -3.08 -12.88
C SER A 52 7.82 -2.67 -12.79
N HIS A 53 6.90 -3.51 -13.29
CA HIS A 53 5.46 -3.23 -13.24
C HIS A 53 4.92 -3.39 -11.83
N THR A 54 5.45 -4.35 -11.06
CA THR A 54 5.10 -4.50 -9.64
C THR A 54 5.48 -3.25 -8.86
N VAL A 55 6.69 -2.71 -9.07
CA VAL A 55 7.13 -1.46 -8.41
C VAL A 55 6.18 -0.30 -8.75
N ASP A 56 5.88 -0.09 -10.03
CA ASP A 56 4.95 0.96 -10.48
C ASP A 56 3.58 0.83 -9.81
N LEU A 57 3.01 -0.38 -9.80
CA LEU A 57 1.68 -0.64 -9.24
C LEU A 57 1.66 -0.49 -7.71
N THR A 58 2.65 -1.04 -7.00
CA THR A 58 2.80 -0.86 -5.55
C THR A 58 2.93 0.61 -5.20
N PHE A 59 3.75 1.36 -5.93
CA PHE A 59 3.90 2.80 -5.76
C PHE A 59 2.56 3.53 -5.91
N GLN A 60 1.81 3.27 -6.98
CA GLN A 60 0.50 3.91 -7.19
C GLN A 60 -0.51 3.58 -6.09
N VAL A 61 -0.52 2.34 -5.60
CA VAL A 61 -1.40 1.93 -4.51
C VAL A 61 -1.06 2.66 -3.22
N VAL A 62 0.21 2.68 -2.83
CA VAL A 62 0.67 3.40 -1.62
C VAL A 62 0.36 4.89 -1.74
N LYS A 63 0.72 5.50 -2.87
CA LYS A 63 0.46 6.91 -3.15
C LYS A 63 -1.03 7.25 -3.05
N ASP A 64 -1.90 6.42 -3.62
CA ASP A 64 -3.35 6.64 -3.57
C ASP A 64 -3.90 6.60 -2.14
N LEU A 65 -3.43 5.68 -1.31
CA LEU A 65 -3.86 5.55 0.09
C LEU A 65 -3.44 6.77 0.91
N CYS A 66 -2.20 7.24 0.70
CA CYS A 66 -1.70 8.44 1.35
C CYS A 66 -2.39 9.72 0.84
N THR A 67 -2.58 9.85 -0.46
CA THR A 67 -3.22 11.04 -1.07
C THR A 67 -4.70 11.14 -0.66
N LYS A 68 -5.38 10.01 -0.50
CA LYS A 68 -6.76 9.98 0.02
C LYS A 68 -6.84 10.19 1.53
N GLY A 69 -5.70 10.35 2.21
CA GLY A 69 -5.63 10.53 3.65
C GLY A 69 -6.06 9.29 4.44
N LEU A 70 -6.02 8.09 3.83
CA LEU A 70 -6.40 6.83 4.49
C LEU A 70 -5.23 6.22 5.26
N CYS A 71 -4.00 6.45 4.79
CA CYS A 71 -2.78 6.02 5.44
C CYS A 71 -1.75 7.16 5.53
N ASN A 72 -0.86 7.08 6.51
CA ASN A 72 0.39 7.83 6.54
C ASN A 72 1.56 6.87 6.36
N TYR A 73 2.60 7.33 5.68
CA TYR A 73 3.88 6.63 5.68
C TYR A 73 4.59 6.86 7.01
N ALA A 74 5.18 5.80 7.56
CA ALA A 74 5.77 5.82 8.88
C ALA A 74 7.01 4.93 8.98
N MET A 75 7.74 5.12 10.06
CA MET A 75 8.85 4.28 10.49
C MET A 75 8.82 4.05 11.99
N TRP A 76 9.59 3.07 12.44
CA TRP A 76 9.93 2.95 13.85
C TRP A 76 10.82 4.13 14.27
N GLY A 77 10.45 4.80 15.36
CA GLY A 77 11.28 5.82 16.01
C GLY A 77 12.26 5.22 17.01
N ASP A 78 12.93 6.10 17.76
CA ASP A 78 14.01 5.72 18.68
C ASP A 78 13.54 4.99 19.95
N GLY A 79 12.25 4.99 20.24
CA GLY A 79 11.65 4.33 21.40
C GLY A 79 10.95 3.00 21.08
N PRO A 80 10.79 2.09 22.07
CA PRO A 80 9.99 0.90 21.90
C PRO A 80 8.56 1.29 21.51
N ASP A 81 8.06 0.68 20.42
CA ASP A 81 6.75 0.93 19.83
C ASP A 81 6.50 2.38 19.38
N SER A 82 7.55 3.21 19.26
CA SER A 82 7.39 4.58 18.77
C SER A 82 7.26 4.60 17.25
N ILE A 83 6.26 5.32 16.75
CA ILE A 83 5.98 5.45 15.32
C ILE A 83 6.21 6.90 14.91
N GLU A 84 7.11 7.10 13.95
CA GLU A 84 7.37 8.40 13.34
C GLU A 84 6.71 8.48 11.97
N ARG A 85 5.81 9.46 11.80
CA ARG A 85 5.17 9.72 10.51
C ARG A 85 6.13 10.52 9.64
N LEU A 86 6.35 10.07 8.42
CA LEU A 86 7.28 10.70 7.49
C LEU A 86 6.52 11.39 6.38
N GLN A 87 7.07 12.53 5.96
CA GLN A 87 6.79 13.08 4.64
C GLN A 87 7.91 12.63 3.73
N ILE A 88 7.57 11.75 2.79
CA ILE A 88 8.50 11.26 1.78
C ILE A 88 8.12 11.82 0.42
N ALA A 89 9.13 12.13 -0.39
CA ALA A 89 8.90 12.49 -1.78
C ALA A 89 8.55 11.24 -2.61
N ASP A 90 7.74 11.42 -3.66
CA ASP A 90 7.37 10.35 -4.60
C ASP A 90 8.60 9.58 -5.13
N SER A 91 9.68 10.28 -5.47
CA SER A 91 10.92 9.66 -5.96
C SER A 91 11.62 8.80 -4.91
N GLN A 92 11.52 9.17 -3.64
CA GLN A 92 12.06 8.39 -2.53
C GLN A 92 11.21 7.15 -2.29
N LEU A 93 9.88 7.29 -2.22
CA LEU A 93 8.96 6.16 -2.07
C LEU A 93 9.15 5.13 -3.19
N TYR A 94 9.27 5.60 -4.43
CA TYR A 94 9.49 4.73 -5.59
C TYR A 94 10.80 3.94 -5.47
N ARG A 95 11.87 4.59 -5.02
CA ARG A 95 13.16 3.94 -4.78
C ARG A 95 13.06 2.89 -3.67
N GLU A 96 12.42 3.23 -2.56
CA GLU A 96 12.27 2.32 -1.41
C GLU A 96 11.47 1.06 -1.78
N ILE A 97 10.43 1.19 -2.61
CA ILE A 97 9.68 0.04 -3.15
C ILE A 97 10.54 -0.76 -4.14
N SER A 98 11.34 -0.09 -4.98
CA SER A 98 12.21 -0.74 -5.95
C SER A 98 13.35 -1.54 -5.31
N ASP A 99 13.92 -1.01 -4.22
CA ASP A 99 15.08 -1.60 -3.53
C ASP A 99 14.68 -2.60 -2.43
N TYR A 100 13.38 -2.88 -2.33
CA TYR A 100 12.76 -3.65 -1.25
C TYR A 100 13.37 -5.06 -1.06
N GLU A 101 13.89 -5.71 -2.11
CA GLU A 101 14.48 -7.06 -2.02
C GLU A 101 15.77 -7.12 -1.15
N SER A 102 16.26 -5.99 -0.62
CA SER A 102 17.58 -5.91 0.02
C SER A 102 17.66 -5.37 1.47
N LEU A 103 16.56 -5.03 2.16
CA LEU A 103 16.65 -4.23 3.39
C LEU A 103 15.81 -4.70 4.59
N ILE A 104 16.41 -4.51 5.78
CA ILE A 104 15.79 -4.60 7.11
C ILE A 104 14.55 -3.70 7.13
N PHE A 105 13.40 -4.29 7.40
CA PHE A 105 12.11 -3.62 7.27
C PHE A 105 11.88 -2.65 8.44
N ASN A 106 11.86 -1.35 8.15
CA ASN A 106 11.64 -0.29 9.14
C ASN A 106 10.67 0.80 8.66
N ARG A 107 9.92 0.54 7.58
CA ARG A 107 9.04 1.49 6.91
C ARG A 107 7.70 0.88 6.61
N PHE A 108 6.63 1.56 6.96
CA PHE A 108 5.28 0.99 6.84
C PHE A 108 4.20 2.04 6.68
N LEU A 109 2.98 1.58 6.41
CA LEU A 109 1.81 2.45 6.41
C LEU A 109 1.07 2.27 7.72
N VAL A 110 0.62 3.38 8.28
CA VAL A 110 -0.28 3.39 9.44
C VAL A 110 -1.58 4.03 9.00
N THR A 111 -2.70 3.43 9.35
CA THR A 111 -4.01 4.00 9.07
C THR A 111 -4.16 5.36 9.76
N THR A 112 -4.91 6.24 9.10
CA THR A 112 -5.43 7.45 9.74
C THR A 112 -6.78 7.13 10.37
N GLU A 113 -7.32 8.07 11.14
CA GLU A 113 -8.71 7.98 11.63
C GLU A 113 -9.71 7.77 10.48
N LEU A 114 -9.49 8.40 9.33
CA LEU A 114 -10.32 8.19 8.13
C LEU A 114 -10.15 6.78 7.57
N GLY A 115 -8.92 6.24 7.57
CA GLY A 115 -8.64 4.86 7.21
C GLY A 115 -9.36 3.86 8.13
N ASP A 116 -9.31 4.10 9.44
CA ASP A 116 -9.97 3.25 10.44
C ASP A 116 -11.50 3.26 10.28
N GLN A 117 -12.09 4.44 10.07
CA GLN A 117 -13.53 4.56 9.79
C GLN A 117 -13.93 3.82 8.52
N TRP A 118 -13.09 3.89 7.49
CA TRP A 118 -13.31 3.17 6.24
C TRP A 118 -13.28 1.65 6.45
N VAL A 119 -12.29 1.17 7.21
CA VAL A 119 -12.16 -0.24 7.61
C VAL A 119 -13.39 -0.69 8.39
N LEU A 120 -13.82 0.07 9.40
CA LEU A 120 -14.99 -0.24 10.22
C LEU A 120 -16.27 -0.32 9.38
N ARG A 121 -16.51 0.69 8.53
CA ARG A 121 -17.67 0.70 7.63
C ARG A 121 -17.69 -0.55 6.73
N TYR A 122 -16.52 -0.95 6.24
CA TYR A 122 -16.39 -2.14 5.42
C TYR A 122 -16.68 -3.44 6.20
N GLN A 123 -16.12 -3.58 7.40
CA GLN A 123 -16.39 -4.74 8.27
C GLN A 123 -17.87 -4.89 8.61
N THR A 124 -18.57 -3.77 8.86
CA THR A 124 -20.02 -3.76 9.06
C THR A 124 -20.76 -4.24 7.82
N MET A 125 -20.41 -3.73 6.64
CA MET A 125 -21.04 -4.13 5.38
C MET A 125 -20.87 -5.63 5.08
N ILE A 126 -19.74 -6.26 5.45
CA ILE A 126 -19.57 -7.72 5.31
C ILE A 126 -20.49 -8.48 6.27
N LYS A 127 -20.61 -8.04 7.53
CA LYS A 127 -21.45 -8.72 8.53
C LYS A 127 -22.93 -8.68 8.18
N GLU A 128 -23.34 -7.72 7.35
CA GLU A 128 -24.71 -7.53 6.87
C GLU A 128 -25.02 -8.27 5.55
N LEU A 129 -24.02 -8.91 4.93
CA LEU A 129 -24.15 -9.76 3.72
C LEU A 129 -24.29 -11.24 4.09
#